data_AF-R0K7B0-F1
#
_entry.id   AF-R0K7B0-F1
#
_cell.length_a   1.000
_cell.length_b   1.000
_cell.length_c   1.000
_cell.angle_alpha   90.00
_cell.angle_beta   90.00
_cell.angle_gamma   90.00
#
_symmetry.space_group_name_H-M   'P 1'
#
loop_
_entity.id
_entity.type
_entity.pdbx_description
1 polymer ?
#
loop_
_entity_poly.entity_id
_entity_poly.type
_entity_poly.pdbx_seq_one_letter_code
_entity_poly.pdbx_strand_id
1 'polypeptide(L)'
;MVQNALLPTPLPAHAITVGQLLTDPLHPERDSFYPDKAHDHIDDLNDFHIQLRYKDIYSVDTEGRFMTNYGAKFDLGRIYRQPNLLTVRAEQMIQCTTQSATRAFEAACSDDGARAWMAEQIEAGKPLYIVLGLTELKNASFKRAKLRDAGASNRINELPLEKDAKVPRSLRGRSEASLGGIGTEPLISGVFGLDVRRIVARLTTPAEPHRLEDIGYRWYYHDVPGSANHGKQLAVGLGPSLKANELRLMLDLSDEDVQGNLDAISKLSLDALSAAASPMLRPSTPLLRGRSPSPHPTMLRS
;
A
#
# COMPACT_ATOMS: atom_id res chain seq x y z
N MET A 1 -0.55 -18.83 12.22
CA MET A 1 -0.71 -17.37 12.39
C MET A 1 -1.07 -16.81 11.03
N VAL A 2 -2.25 -16.20 10.89
CA VAL A 2 -2.68 -15.60 9.62
C VAL A 2 -1.81 -14.37 9.38
N GLN A 3 -1.19 -14.28 8.21
CA GLN A 3 -0.34 -13.16 7.86
C GLN A 3 -1.21 -12.11 7.15
N ASN A 4 -1.42 -10.97 7.81
CA ASN A 4 -2.09 -9.83 7.21
C ASN A 4 -1.32 -9.38 5.96
N ALA A 5 -2.04 -8.94 4.92
CA ALA A 5 -1.41 -8.49 3.69
C ALA A 5 -0.64 -7.17 3.95
N LEU A 6 0.62 -7.12 3.52
CA LEU A 6 1.44 -5.92 3.66
C LEU A 6 0.86 -4.79 2.81
N LEU A 7 0.61 -3.64 3.43
CA LEU A 7 0.15 -2.45 2.74
C LEU A 7 1.32 -1.82 1.97
N PRO A 8 1.08 -1.34 0.74
CA PRO A 8 2.11 -0.66 -0.06
C PRO A 8 2.57 0.65 0.60
N THR A 9 1.68 1.33 1.30
CA THR A 9 1.97 2.51 2.13
C THR A 9 1.28 2.36 3.47
N PRO A 10 1.95 2.71 4.59
CA PRO A 10 1.33 2.57 5.90
C PRO A 10 0.21 3.59 6.08
N LEU A 11 -0.90 3.14 6.68
CA LEU A 11 -2.03 4.00 7.02
C LEU A 11 -1.89 4.55 8.45
N PRO A 12 -2.51 5.69 8.78
CA PRO A 12 -2.59 6.15 10.16
C PRO A 12 -3.27 5.11 11.06
N ALA A 13 -2.79 4.97 12.30
CA ALA A 13 -3.30 3.97 13.25
C ALA A 13 -4.81 4.09 13.56
N HIS A 14 -5.38 5.29 13.42
CA HIS A 14 -6.77 5.60 13.70
C HIS A 14 -7.64 5.64 12.44
N ALA A 15 -7.06 5.39 11.26
CA ALA A 15 -7.80 5.48 10.00
C ALA A 15 -8.72 4.26 9.77
N ILE A 16 -8.44 3.15 10.45
CA ILE A 16 -9.08 1.87 10.17
C ILE A 16 -9.17 0.99 11.42
N THR A 17 -10.29 0.30 11.59
CA THR A 17 -10.57 -0.59 12.73
C THR A 17 -11.05 -1.95 12.24
N VAL A 18 -10.81 -3.02 13.03
CA VAL A 18 -11.38 -4.35 12.73
C VAL A 18 -12.91 -4.30 12.82
N GLY A 19 -13.59 -4.97 11.89
CA GLY A 19 -15.05 -4.93 11.75
C GLY A 19 -15.58 -3.84 10.83
N GLN A 20 -14.74 -2.86 10.45
CA GLN A 20 -15.15 -1.77 9.56
C GLN A 20 -15.41 -2.28 8.14
N LEU A 21 -16.48 -1.76 7.53
CA LEU A 21 -16.82 -1.96 6.13
C LEU A 21 -16.26 -0.82 5.29
N LEU A 22 -15.70 -1.13 4.13
CA LEU A 22 -15.00 -0.19 3.25
C LEU A 22 -15.40 -0.39 1.80
N THR A 23 -15.35 0.68 0.99
CA THR A 23 -15.36 0.55 -0.47
C THR A 23 -13.96 0.56 -1.07
N ASP A 24 -13.00 1.20 -0.39
CA ASP A 24 -11.59 1.23 -0.78
C ASP A 24 -10.69 0.95 0.45
N PRO A 25 -10.01 -0.21 0.50
CA PRO A 25 -9.08 -0.57 1.57
C PRO A 25 -7.89 0.36 1.75
N LEU A 26 -7.50 1.10 0.70
CA LEU A 26 -6.33 1.98 0.72
C LEU A 26 -6.70 3.42 1.12
N HIS A 27 -7.98 3.76 1.01
CA HIS A 27 -8.54 5.08 1.31
C HIS A 27 -9.76 4.96 2.23
N PRO A 28 -9.58 4.43 3.46
CA PRO A 28 -10.70 4.19 4.39
C PRO A 28 -11.44 5.48 4.81
N GLU A 29 -10.83 6.65 4.61
CA GLU A 29 -11.42 7.97 4.88
C GLU A 29 -12.51 8.38 3.89
N ARG A 30 -12.61 7.75 2.71
CA ARG A 30 -13.54 8.16 1.65
C ARG A 30 -14.96 7.68 1.91
N ASP A 31 -15.13 6.37 1.98
CA ASP A 31 -16.43 5.71 2.12
C ASP A 31 -16.25 4.46 2.99
N SER A 32 -16.60 4.59 4.26
CA SER A 32 -16.56 3.50 5.21
C SER A 32 -17.74 3.55 6.18
N PHE A 33 -18.02 2.40 6.77
CA PHE A 33 -19.06 2.24 7.77
C PHE A 33 -18.55 1.38 8.92
N TYR A 34 -18.77 1.85 10.14
CA TYR A 34 -18.46 1.10 11.35
C TYR A 34 -19.76 0.59 11.98
N PRO A 35 -19.92 -0.73 12.21
CA PRO A 35 -21.15 -1.29 12.78
C PRO A 35 -21.35 -0.92 14.26
N ASP A 36 -21.99 0.21 14.53
CA ASP A 36 -22.15 0.75 15.89
C ASP A 36 -22.89 -0.20 16.87
N LYS A 37 -23.86 -1.00 16.42
CA LYS A 37 -24.57 -1.91 17.34
C LYS A 37 -23.86 -3.25 17.53
N ALA A 38 -23.00 -3.62 16.58
CA ALA A 38 -22.33 -4.91 16.56
C ALA A 38 -20.87 -4.85 16.99
N HIS A 39 -20.30 -3.66 17.20
CA HIS A 39 -18.88 -3.48 17.47
C HIS A 39 -18.41 -4.26 18.70
N ASP A 40 -19.15 -4.24 19.80
CA ASP A 40 -18.77 -4.94 21.04
C ASP A 40 -18.59 -6.44 20.80
N HIS A 41 -19.52 -7.04 20.06
CA HIS A 41 -19.45 -8.46 19.73
C HIS A 41 -18.33 -8.78 18.73
N ILE A 42 -18.01 -7.85 17.81
CA ILE A 42 -16.86 -8.01 16.91
C ILE A 42 -15.55 -7.88 17.68
N ASP A 43 -15.47 -6.97 18.63
CA ASP A 43 -14.30 -6.74 19.47
C ASP A 43 -14.01 -7.93 20.40
N ASP A 44 -15.05 -8.57 20.94
CA ASP A 44 -14.93 -9.81 21.71
C ASP A 44 -14.35 -10.97 20.89
N LEU A 45 -14.50 -10.93 19.56
CA LEU A 45 -13.94 -11.93 18.64
C LEU A 45 -12.50 -11.63 18.23
N ASN A 46 -11.93 -10.50 18.65
CA ASN A 46 -10.56 -10.12 18.30
C ASN A 46 -9.54 -10.78 19.22
N ASP A 47 -8.42 -11.19 18.63
CA ASP A 47 -7.23 -11.66 19.34
C ASP A 47 -6.07 -10.69 19.09
N PHE A 48 -5.31 -10.42 20.14
CA PHE A 48 -4.22 -9.45 20.13
C PHE A 48 -2.89 -10.14 20.36
N HIS A 49 -2.00 -9.99 19.40
CA HIS A 49 -0.62 -10.43 19.51
C HIS A 49 0.32 -9.23 19.54
N ILE A 50 1.02 -9.06 20.66
CA ILE A 50 1.98 -7.98 20.86
C ILE A 50 3.40 -8.55 20.83
N GLN A 51 4.23 -8.00 19.96
CA GLN A 51 5.66 -8.29 19.92
C GLN A 51 6.46 -7.02 20.21
N LEU A 52 7.24 -7.05 21.30
CA LEU A 52 8.17 -5.98 21.63
C LEU A 52 9.48 -6.14 20.85
N ARG A 53 10.14 -5.02 20.56
CA ARG A 53 11.42 -4.96 19.83
C ARG A 53 11.34 -5.70 18.49
N TYR A 54 10.29 -5.42 17.74
CA TYR A 54 10.04 -6.01 16.43
C TYR A 54 11.18 -5.65 15.47
N LYS A 55 11.63 -6.65 14.70
CA LYS A 55 12.66 -6.48 13.67
C LYS A 55 12.36 -7.37 12.49
N ASP A 56 12.42 -6.80 11.29
CA ASP A 56 12.10 -7.50 10.06
C ASP A 56 12.80 -6.88 8.84
N ILE A 57 12.69 -7.51 7.67
CA ILE A 57 13.26 -7.05 6.40
C ILE A 57 12.17 -6.98 5.35
N TYR A 58 11.98 -5.77 4.83
CA TYR A 58 11.01 -5.50 3.77
C TYR A 58 11.75 -5.18 2.48
N SER A 59 11.13 -5.47 1.35
CA SER A 59 11.53 -4.92 0.04
C SER A 59 10.63 -3.76 -0.32
N VAL A 60 11.20 -2.79 -1.03
CA VAL A 60 10.44 -1.67 -1.61
C VAL A 60 10.67 -1.59 -3.12
N ASP A 61 9.68 -1.09 -3.84
CA ASP A 61 9.79 -0.86 -5.29
C ASP A 61 10.61 0.41 -5.62
N THR A 62 10.60 0.79 -6.90
CA THR A 62 11.28 1.99 -7.41
C THR A 62 10.66 3.30 -6.92
N GLU A 63 9.40 3.27 -6.49
CA GLU A 63 8.68 4.42 -5.96
C GLU A 63 8.80 4.53 -4.44
N GLY A 64 9.24 3.45 -3.80
CA GLY A 64 9.38 3.31 -2.35
C GLY A 64 8.15 2.65 -1.70
N ARG A 65 7.23 2.05 -2.45
CA ARG A 65 6.09 1.29 -1.88
C ARG A 65 6.59 -0.05 -1.37
N PHE A 66 6.02 -0.55 -0.28
CA PHE A 66 6.36 -1.87 0.25
C PHE A 66 5.86 -2.98 -0.68
N MET A 67 6.74 -3.96 -0.92
CA MET A 67 6.48 -5.08 -1.83
C MET A 67 6.29 -6.39 -1.09
N THR A 68 7.23 -6.75 -0.23
CA THR A 68 7.23 -8.05 0.44
C THR A 68 7.94 -7.93 1.79
N ASN A 69 7.35 -8.57 2.80
CA ASN A 69 7.94 -8.83 4.11
C ASN A 69 8.57 -10.24 4.08
N TYR A 70 9.84 -10.36 4.46
CA TYR A 70 10.60 -11.62 4.47
C TYR A 70 10.71 -12.31 5.84
N GLY A 71 10.29 -11.66 6.92
CA GLY A 71 10.42 -12.15 8.28
C GLY A 71 11.82 -11.94 8.87
N ALA A 72 11.89 -11.98 10.21
CA ALA A 72 13.14 -11.91 10.97
C ALA A 72 14.13 -13.06 10.63
N LYS A 73 13.58 -14.23 10.27
CA LYS A 73 14.33 -15.41 9.80
C LYS A 73 14.11 -15.58 8.30
N PHE A 74 14.62 -14.63 7.55
CA PHE A 74 14.48 -14.62 6.10
C PHE A 74 15.30 -15.73 5.44
N ASP A 75 14.81 -16.19 4.29
CA ASP A 75 15.53 -17.12 3.41
C ASP A 75 16.37 -16.33 2.40
N LEU A 76 17.69 -16.58 2.38
CA LEU A 76 18.62 -15.99 1.43
C LEU A 76 18.17 -16.16 -0.02
N GLY A 77 17.60 -17.32 -0.38
CA GLY A 77 17.14 -17.58 -1.74
C GLY A 77 16.08 -16.58 -2.22
N ARG A 78 15.28 -16.05 -1.30
CA ARG A 78 14.21 -15.08 -1.59
C ARG A 78 14.72 -13.63 -1.63
N ILE A 79 15.71 -13.31 -0.81
CA ILE A 79 16.24 -11.95 -0.66
C ILE A 79 17.37 -11.64 -1.65
N TYR A 80 18.14 -12.65 -2.09
CA TYR A 80 19.40 -12.47 -2.81
C TYR A 80 19.34 -11.53 -4.02
N ARG A 81 18.21 -11.48 -4.72
CA ARG A 81 18.03 -10.68 -5.95
C ARG A 81 17.15 -9.45 -5.76
N GLN A 82 16.75 -9.16 -4.54
CA GLN A 82 15.78 -8.09 -4.28
C GLN A 82 16.50 -6.75 -4.22
N PRO A 83 16.23 -5.83 -5.16
CA PRO A 83 16.70 -4.47 -5.03
C PRO A 83 15.97 -3.81 -3.85
N ASN A 84 16.62 -2.84 -3.22
CA ASN A 84 15.99 -1.97 -2.22
C ASN A 84 15.38 -2.69 -1.01
N LEU A 85 16.25 -3.33 -0.23
CA LEU A 85 15.86 -3.91 1.05
C LEU A 85 15.94 -2.87 2.18
N LEU A 86 14.97 -2.92 3.08
CA LEU A 86 14.89 -2.12 4.28
C LEU A 86 14.84 -3.04 5.49
N THR A 87 15.71 -2.80 6.47
CA THR A 87 15.52 -3.33 7.82
C THR A 87 14.54 -2.42 8.54
N VAL A 88 13.44 -3.01 9.02
CA VAL A 88 12.43 -2.36 9.85
C VAL A 88 12.70 -2.74 11.30
N ARG A 89 12.75 -1.76 12.18
CA ARG A 89 12.81 -1.97 13.63
C ARG A 89 11.69 -1.17 14.26
N ALA A 90 10.88 -1.77 15.12
CA ALA A 90 9.84 -1.06 15.84
C ALA A 90 9.93 -1.38 17.33
N GLU A 91 9.52 -0.43 18.15
CA GLU A 91 9.42 -0.66 19.60
C GLU A 91 8.40 -1.76 19.88
N GLN A 92 7.28 -1.73 19.16
CA GLN A 92 6.17 -2.65 19.32
C GLN A 92 5.53 -2.94 17.96
N MET A 93 5.22 -4.21 17.71
CA MET A 93 4.25 -4.63 16.71
C MET A 93 3.00 -5.10 17.46
N ILE A 94 1.84 -4.60 17.05
CA ILE A 94 0.53 -5.00 17.54
C ILE A 94 -0.22 -5.60 16.37
N GLN A 95 -0.54 -6.88 16.45
CA GLN A 95 -1.40 -7.55 15.49
C GLN A 95 -2.75 -7.81 16.15
N CYS A 96 -3.80 -7.21 15.61
CA CYS A 96 -5.19 -7.48 15.98
C CYS A 96 -5.81 -8.31 14.85
N THR A 97 -6.33 -9.49 15.15
CA THR A 97 -6.98 -10.34 14.14
C THR A 97 -8.22 -10.97 14.71
N THR A 98 -9.30 -11.03 13.93
CA THR A 98 -10.47 -11.79 14.34
C THR A 98 -10.16 -13.29 14.42
N GLN A 99 -10.65 -13.94 15.47
CA GLN A 99 -10.56 -15.39 15.65
C GLN A 99 -11.42 -16.13 14.62
N SER A 100 -12.52 -15.51 14.16
CA SER A 100 -13.44 -16.10 13.20
C SER A 100 -14.00 -15.04 12.25
N ALA A 101 -13.40 -14.96 11.07
CA ALA A 101 -13.82 -14.09 9.97
C ALA A 101 -15.32 -14.17 9.67
N THR A 102 -15.84 -15.39 9.67
CA THR A 102 -17.26 -15.68 9.49
C THR A 102 -18.12 -15.04 10.57
N ARG A 103 -17.78 -15.21 11.84
CA ARG A 103 -18.62 -14.73 12.95
C ARG A 103 -18.57 -13.21 13.06
N ALA A 104 -17.39 -12.61 12.87
CA ALA A 104 -17.24 -11.16 12.84
C ALA A 104 -18.06 -10.54 11.69
N PHE A 105 -18.05 -11.16 10.51
CA PHE A 105 -18.85 -10.71 9.39
C PHE A 105 -20.36 -10.88 9.61
N GLU A 106 -20.78 -12.03 10.15
CA GLU A 106 -22.19 -12.27 10.51
C GLU A 106 -22.69 -11.26 11.56
N ALA A 107 -21.86 -10.91 12.54
CA ALA A 107 -22.16 -9.86 13.51
C ALA A 107 -22.31 -8.50 12.81
N ALA A 108 -21.40 -8.14 11.90
CA ALA A 108 -21.50 -6.92 11.11
C ALA A 108 -22.78 -6.89 10.27
N CYS A 109 -23.16 -7.99 9.61
CA CYS A 109 -24.41 -8.09 8.84
C CYS A 109 -25.67 -8.06 9.71
N SER A 110 -25.58 -8.37 11.00
CA SER A 110 -26.71 -8.29 11.93
C SER A 110 -27.08 -6.84 12.27
N ASP A 111 -26.17 -5.89 12.05
CA ASP A 111 -26.43 -4.46 12.19
C ASP A 111 -27.29 -3.92 11.03
N ASP A 112 -28.44 -3.31 11.34
CA ASP A 112 -29.36 -2.76 10.33
C ASP A 112 -28.71 -1.65 9.50
N GLY A 113 -27.88 -0.81 10.14
CA GLY A 113 -27.16 0.28 9.49
C GLY A 113 -26.11 -0.24 8.52
N ALA A 114 -25.39 -1.31 8.89
CA ALA A 114 -24.46 -1.98 7.98
C ALA A 114 -25.18 -2.52 6.73
N ARG A 115 -26.36 -3.14 6.91
CA ARG A 115 -27.17 -3.64 5.78
C ARG A 115 -27.67 -2.52 4.89
N ALA A 116 -28.14 -1.42 5.46
CA ALA A 116 -28.58 -0.25 4.71
C ALA A 116 -27.42 0.38 3.93
N TRP A 117 -26.26 0.56 4.57
CA TRP A 117 -25.07 1.09 3.93
C TRP A 117 -24.59 0.19 2.77
N MET A 118 -24.54 -1.14 2.97
CA MET A 118 -24.20 -2.06 1.90
C MET A 118 -25.18 -1.96 0.73
N ALA A 119 -26.49 -1.88 0.99
CA ALA A 119 -27.49 -1.70 -0.05
C ALA A 119 -27.25 -0.43 -0.88
N GLU A 120 -26.97 0.70 -0.23
CA GLU A 120 -26.65 1.97 -0.89
C GLU A 120 -25.39 1.86 -1.77
N GLN A 121 -24.33 1.26 -1.26
CA GLN A 121 -23.08 1.12 -2.02
C GLN A 121 -23.22 0.18 -3.23
N ILE A 122 -24.05 -0.87 -3.13
CA ILE A 122 -24.36 -1.76 -4.26
C ILE A 122 -25.13 -1.00 -5.35
N GLU A 123 -26.12 -0.18 -4.96
CA GLU A 123 -26.85 0.66 -5.91
C GLU A 123 -25.93 1.70 -6.59
N ALA A 124 -24.92 2.19 -5.87
CA ALA A 124 -23.86 3.03 -6.41
C ALA A 124 -22.81 2.25 -7.24
N GLY A 125 -22.90 0.92 -7.33
CA GLY A 125 -21.96 0.08 -8.08
C GLY A 125 -20.55 0.03 -7.49
N LYS A 126 -20.38 0.36 -6.20
CA LYS A 126 -19.07 0.36 -5.54
C LYS A 126 -18.70 -1.03 -5.02
N PRO A 127 -17.41 -1.40 -5.06
CA PRO A 127 -16.95 -2.64 -4.43
C PRO A 127 -17.08 -2.54 -2.91
N LEU A 128 -17.17 -3.69 -2.24
CA LEU A 128 -17.36 -3.80 -0.81
C LEU A 128 -16.31 -4.70 -0.16
N TYR A 129 -15.87 -4.30 1.03
CA TYR A 129 -14.83 -4.99 1.78
C TYR A 129 -15.10 -4.93 3.28
N ILE A 130 -14.58 -5.90 4.04
CA ILE A 130 -14.53 -5.87 5.51
C ILE A 130 -13.10 -6.05 6.01
N VAL A 131 -12.75 -5.28 7.03
CA VAL A 131 -11.48 -5.39 7.77
C VAL A 131 -11.62 -6.45 8.86
N LEU A 132 -10.76 -7.46 8.83
CA LEU A 132 -10.78 -8.58 9.78
C LEU A 132 -9.45 -8.73 10.55
N GLY A 133 -8.44 -7.94 10.20
CA GLY A 133 -7.20 -7.89 10.93
C GLY A 133 -6.32 -6.71 10.55
N LEU A 134 -5.50 -6.28 11.50
CA LEU A 134 -4.59 -5.15 11.42
C LEU A 134 -3.22 -5.54 11.98
N THR A 135 -2.16 -5.04 11.35
CA THR A 135 -0.80 -5.07 11.90
C THR A 135 -0.30 -3.65 12.03
N GLU A 136 -0.19 -3.18 13.25
CA GLU A 136 0.34 -1.87 13.60
C GLU A 136 1.80 -1.98 14.04
N LEU A 137 2.65 -1.05 13.60
CA LEU A 137 3.99 -0.85 14.15
C LEU A 137 4.03 0.49 14.87
N LYS A 138 4.58 0.51 16.09
CA LYS A 138 4.83 1.71 16.89
C LYS A 138 6.30 2.08 16.87
N ASN A 139 6.59 3.35 16.61
CA ASN A 139 7.94 3.91 16.58
C ASN A 139 8.89 3.11 15.66
N ALA A 140 8.41 2.79 14.45
CA ALA A 140 9.19 2.08 13.45
C ALA A 140 10.27 2.98 12.85
N SER A 141 11.53 2.51 12.90
CA SER A 141 12.67 3.08 12.20
C SER A 141 13.10 2.17 11.04
N PHE A 142 13.68 2.78 10.02
CA PHE A 142 14.02 2.13 8.77
C PHE A 142 15.49 2.36 8.45
N LYS A 143 16.20 1.29 8.11
CA LYS A 143 17.59 1.32 7.65
C LYS A 143 17.72 0.60 6.32
N ARG A 144 18.68 1.01 5.50
CA ARG A 144 19.01 0.29 4.28
C ARG A 144 19.64 -1.05 4.65
N ALA A 145 19.09 -2.14 4.15
CA ALA A 145 19.66 -3.46 4.29
C ALA A 145 20.48 -3.80 3.02
N LYS A 146 21.74 -4.17 3.19
CA LYS A 146 22.54 -4.81 2.14
C LYS A 146 22.96 -6.19 2.62
N LEU A 147 22.77 -7.20 1.77
CA LEU A 147 23.29 -8.53 2.05
C LEU A 147 24.81 -8.46 2.13
N ARG A 148 25.37 -9.03 3.20
CA ARG A 148 26.81 -9.16 3.35
C ARG A 148 27.32 -10.26 2.41
N ASP A 149 28.58 -10.13 1.96
CA ASP A 149 29.29 -11.15 1.18
C ASP A 149 28.50 -11.63 -0.06
N ALA A 150 27.77 -10.70 -0.71
CA ALA A 150 26.93 -10.98 -1.86
C ALA A 150 26.04 -12.23 -1.67
N GLY A 151 25.36 -12.33 -0.52
CA GLY A 151 24.36 -13.40 -0.29
C GLY A 151 24.94 -14.76 0.09
N ALA A 152 26.25 -14.87 0.35
CA ALA A 152 26.84 -16.09 0.90
C ALA A 152 26.56 -16.28 2.41
N SER A 153 26.00 -15.26 3.08
CA SER A 153 25.70 -15.28 4.52
C SER A 153 24.35 -14.65 4.84
N ASN A 154 23.65 -15.19 5.84
CA ASN A 154 22.40 -14.64 6.42
C ASN A 154 22.62 -13.30 7.17
N ARG A 155 23.78 -12.66 7.00
CA ARG A 155 24.13 -11.42 7.68
C ARG A 155 23.78 -10.23 6.81
N ILE A 156 23.15 -9.23 7.42
CA ILE A 156 22.79 -7.97 6.78
C ILE A 156 23.67 -6.87 7.35
N ASN A 157 24.24 -6.06 6.45
CA ASN A 157 24.82 -4.78 6.80
C ASN A 157 23.72 -3.72 6.75
N GLU A 158 23.48 -3.08 7.88
CA GLU A 158 22.52 -1.99 8.01
C GLU A 158 23.25 -0.65 7.79
N LEU A 159 22.78 0.13 6.83
CA LEU A 159 23.30 1.45 6.51
C LEU A 159 22.20 2.50 6.77
N PRO A 160 22.57 3.75 7.13
CA PRO A 160 21.62 4.85 7.18
C PRO A 160 20.89 5.03 5.84
N LEU A 161 19.66 5.54 5.89
CA LEU A 161 18.93 5.92 4.69
C LEU A 161 19.59 7.16 4.06
N GLU A 162 19.93 7.06 2.77
CA GLU A 162 20.40 8.19 1.98
C GLU A 162 19.24 9.17 1.72
N LYS A 163 19.52 10.46 1.53
CA LYS A 163 18.48 11.49 1.30
C LYS A 163 17.61 11.20 0.05
N ASP A 164 18.20 10.55 -0.96
CA ASP A 164 17.51 10.19 -2.20
C ASP A 164 16.96 8.76 -2.19
N ALA A 165 16.98 8.09 -1.02
CA ALA A 165 16.49 6.72 -0.91
C ALA A 165 15.00 6.67 -1.27
N LYS A 166 14.64 5.73 -2.16
CA LYS A 166 13.24 5.45 -2.50
C LYS A 166 12.58 4.73 -1.34
N VAL A 167 12.05 5.52 -0.41
CA VAL A 167 11.26 5.07 0.74
C VAL A 167 9.80 5.53 0.61
N PRO A 168 8.84 4.88 1.31
CA PRO A 168 7.44 5.27 1.25
C PRO A 168 7.25 6.77 1.50
N ARG A 169 6.28 7.40 0.83
CA ARG A 169 6.06 8.87 0.90
C ARG A 169 5.86 9.37 2.35
N SER A 170 5.21 8.56 3.19
CA SER A 170 5.05 8.81 4.63
C SER A 170 6.39 8.91 5.38
N LEU A 171 7.47 8.31 4.86
CA LEU A 171 8.83 8.46 5.39
C LEU A 171 9.54 9.72 4.83
N ARG A 172 9.19 10.21 3.63
CA ARG A 172 9.86 11.37 2.99
C ARG A 172 9.43 12.71 3.56
N GLY A 173 8.13 12.93 3.77
CA GLY A 173 7.59 14.24 4.21
C GLY A 173 7.93 14.64 5.65
N ARG A 174 8.28 13.68 6.51
CA ARG A 174 8.70 13.96 7.90
C ARG A 174 10.17 14.28 8.06
N SER A 175 10.98 14.02 7.04
CA SER A 175 12.41 14.35 7.08
C SER A 175 12.67 15.86 7.02
N GLU A 176 11.69 16.67 6.62
CA GLU A 176 11.76 18.13 6.66
C GLU A 176 10.98 18.75 7.84
N ALA A 177 9.97 18.06 8.38
CA ALA A 177 9.00 18.67 9.30
C ALA A 177 9.09 18.23 10.77
N SER A 178 10.03 17.36 11.15
CA SER A 178 10.31 17.08 12.56
C SER A 178 11.78 17.35 12.84
N LEU A 179 12.04 18.46 13.54
CA LEU A 179 13.29 18.79 14.21
C LEU A 179 13.61 17.73 15.28
N GLY A 180 13.97 16.52 14.83
CA GLY A 180 14.88 15.64 15.53
C GLY A 180 16.29 16.06 15.15
N GLY A 181 17.14 16.32 16.13
CA GLY A 181 18.49 16.82 15.93
C GLY A 181 19.29 15.98 14.93
N ILE A 182 20.35 16.59 14.39
CA ILE A 182 21.36 15.96 13.53
C ILE A 182 21.68 14.55 14.06
N GLY A 183 21.19 13.51 13.36
CA GLY A 183 21.49 12.11 13.67
C GLY A 183 20.34 11.21 14.18
N THR A 184 19.11 11.70 14.36
CA THR A 184 17.97 10.84 14.77
C THR A 184 17.20 10.28 13.57
N GLU A 185 17.05 8.95 13.51
CA GLU A 185 16.26 8.27 12.48
C GLU A 185 14.77 8.60 12.60
N PRO A 186 14.04 8.82 11.48
CA PRO A 186 12.61 9.12 11.54
C PRO A 186 11.84 7.91 12.09
N LEU A 187 11.07 8.15 13.15
CA LEU A 187 10.19 7.15 13.78
C LEU A 187 8.77 7.31 13.25
N ILE A 188 8.16 6.21 12.82
CA ILE A 188 6.83 6.20 12.21
C ILE A 188 5.95 5.15 12.88
N SER A 189 4.73 5.56 13.21
CA SER A 189 3.71 4.68 13.78
C SER A 189 2.51 4.63 12.84
N GLY A 190 1.93 3.46 12.64
CA GLY A 190 0.78 3.28 11.76
C GLY A 190 0.49 1.81 11.45
N VAL A 191 -0.53 1.58 10.63
CA VAL A 191 -0.93 0.25 10.13
C VAL A 191 -0.09 -0.10 8.91
N PHE A 192 0.65 -1.19 9.01
CA PHE A 192 1.52 -1.72 7.93
C PHE A 192 0.93 -2.95 7.27
N GLY A 193 0.01 -3.66 7.93
CA GLY A 193 -0.63 -4.85 7.37
C GLY A 193 -2.12 -4.86 7.63
N LEU A 194 -2.86 -5.45 6.71
CA LEU A 194 -4.32 -5.47 6.71
C LEU A 194 -4.82 -6.84 6.23
N ASP A 195 -5.71 -7.50 6.98
CA ASP A 195 -6.53 -8.61 6.48
C ASP A 195 -7.89 -8.03 6.08
N VAL A 196 -8.07 -7.84 4.77
CA VAL A 196 -9.33 -7.40 4.18
C VAL A 196 -9.91 -8.53 3.37
N ARG A 197 -11.23 -8.71 3.44
CA ARG A 197 -11.95 -9.66 2.58
C ARG A 197 -12.93 -8.96 1.67
N ARG A 198 -13.05 -9.50 0.46
CA ARG A 198 -14.05 -9.05 -0.52
C ARG A 198 -15.44 -9.41 -0.02
N ILE A 199 -16.38 -8.49 -0.18
CA ILE A 199 -17.80 -8.73 0.01
C ILE A 199 -18.47 -8.64 -1.36
N VAL A 200 -19.34 -9.60 -1.65
CA VAL A 200 -20.29 -9.48 -2.75
C VAL A 200 -21.66 -9.33 -2.14
N ALA A 201 -22.43 -8.36 -2.58
CA ALA A 201 -23.77 -8.15 -2.05
C ALA A 201 -24.72 -7.81 -3.19
N ARG A 202 -25.98 -8.26 -3.07
CA ARG A 202 -27.02 -8.02 -4.08
C ARG A 202 -28.41 -8.00 -3.47
N LEU A 203 -29.26 -7.14 -4.00
CA LEU A 203 -30.70 -7.15 -3.74
C LEU A 203 -31.35 -8.19 -4.66
N THR A 204 -31.89 -9.25 -4.08
CA THR A 204 -32.41 -10.42 -4.82
C THR A 204 -33.76 -10.84 -4.27
N THR A 205 -34.33 -11.90 -4.85
CA THR A 205 -35.44 -12.63 -4.25
C THR A 205 -34.96 -13.99 -3.73
N PRO A 206 -35.63 -14.59 -2.74
CA PRO A 206 -35.31 -15.94 -2.26
C PRO A 206 -35.31 -17.04 -3.34
N ALA A 207 -36.03 -16.82 -4.44
CA ALA A 207 -36.10 -17.75 -5.55
C ALA A 207 -34.96 -17.60 -6.58
N GLU A 208 -34.16 -16.53 -6.52
CA GLU A 208 -33.07 -16.31 -7.48
C GLU A 208 -31.91 -17.28 -7.19
N PRO A 209 -31.48 -18.09 -8.18
CA PRO A 209 -30.40 -19.04 -7.99
C PRO A 209 -29.04 -18.37 -7.91
N HIS A 210 -28.07 -19.07 -7.32
CA HIS A 210 -26.68 -18.65 -7.34
C HIS A 210 -26.08 -18.66 -8.75
N ARG A 211 -25.14 -17.74 -8.98
CA ARG A 211 -24.33 -17.65 -10.20
C ARG A 211 -22.99 -18.37 -10.00
N LEU A 212 -22.29 -18.68 -11.08
CA LEU A 212 -20.96 -19.31 -11.00
C LEU A 212 -19.95 -18.45 -10.23
N GLU A 213 -20.10 -17.12 -10.29
CA GLU A 213 -19.28 -16.15 -9.55
C GLU A 213 -19.49 -16.21 -8.03
N ASP A 214 -20.59 -16.82 -7.56
CA ASP A 214 -20.91 -16.95 -6.14
C ASP A 214 -20.09 -18.05 -5.45
N ILE A 215 -19.37 -18.88 -6.23
CA ILE A 215 -18.54 -19.96 -5.74
C ILE A 215 -17.36 -19.39 -4.95
N GLY A 216 -17.10 -19.97 -3.77
CA GLY A 216 -16.03 -19.53 -2.87
C GLY A 216 -16.44 -18.41 -1.91
N TYR A 217 -17.69 -17.96 -1.97
CA TYR A 217 -18.28 -17.04 -1.01
C TYR A 217 -19.14 -17.78 0.01
N ARG A 218 -19.13 -17.28 1.25
CA ARG A 218 -20.06 -17.70 2.30
C ARG A 218 -21.22 -16.71 2.38
N TRP A 219 -22.42 -17.17 2.06
CA TRP A 219 -23.59 -16.31 1.89
C TRP A 219 -24.46 -16.22 3.15
N TYR A 220 -25.00 -15.02 3.35
CA TYR A 220 -25.95 -14.63 4.38
C TYR A 220 -27.11 -13.90 3.72
N TYR A 221 -28.30 -14.07 4.27
CA TYR A 221 -29.54 -13.55 3.70
C TYR A 221 -30.29 -12.77 4.76
N HIS A 222 -30.68 -11.55 4.41
CA HIS A 222 -31.39 -10.66 5.32
C HIS A 222 -32.58 -10.02 4.61
N ASP A 223 -33.70 -9.94 5.30
CA ASP A 223 -34.85 -9.19 4.81
C ASP A 223 -34.53 -7.69 4.79
N VAL A 224 -34.96 -7.00 3.73
CA VAL A 224 -34.78 -5.55 3.63
C VAL A 224 -36.03 -4.85 4.21
N PRO A 225 -35.91 -4.15 5.35
CA PRO A 225 -37.05 -3.45 5.95
C PRO A 225 -37.53 -2.32 5.03
N GLY A 226 -38.84 -2.23 4.82
CA GLY A 226 -39.46 -1.16 4.01
C GLY A 226 -39.61 -1.45 2.51
N SER A 227 -39.24 -2.63 2.03
CA SER A 227 -39.58 -3.04 0.66
C SER A 227 -41.11 -3.21 0.54
N ALA A 228 -41.78 -2.28 -0.13
CA ALA A 228 -43.21 -2.37 -0.47
C ALA A 228 -43.58 -3.65 -1.23
N ASN A 229 -42.58 -4.29 -1.85
CA ASN A 229 -42.70 -5.63 -2.42
C ASN A 229 -42.22 -6.66 -1.40
N HIS A 230 -43.15 -7.38 -0.78
CA HIS A 230 -42.87 -8.62 -0.04
C HIS A 230 -42.06 -9.56 -0.95
N GLY A 231 -40.78 -9.77 -0.64
CA GLY A 231 -39.93 -10.71 -1.38
C GLY A 231 -38.54 -10.23 -1.80
N LYS A 232 -38.12 -8.99 -1.46
CA LYS A 232 -36.72 -8.57 -1.62
C LYS A 232 -35.89 -8.93 -0.38
N GLN A 233 -34.74 -9.56 -0.63
CA GLN A 233 -33.73 -9.89 0.36
C GLN A 233 -32.38 -9.31 -0.05
N LEU A 234 -31.58 -8.92 0.93
CA LEU A 234 -30.17 -8.62 0.76
C LEU A 234 -29.39 -9.94 0.92
N ALA A 235 -28.80 -10.41 -0.17
CA ALA A 235 -27.88 -11.55 -0.14
C ALA A 235 -26.45 -11.01 -0.10
N VAL A 236 -25.68 -11.40 0.93
CA VAL A 236 -24.33 -10.90 1.19
C VAL A 236 -23.38 -12.09 1.32
N GLY A 237 -22.32 -12.12 0.53
CA GLY A 237 -21.29 -13.14 0.49
C GLY A 237 -19.96 -12.63 1.02
N LEU A 238 -19.37 -13.34 1.97
CA LEU A 238 -17.98 -13.14 2.41
C LEU A 238 -17.03 -13.95 1.54
N GLY A 239 -16.11 -13.28 0.87
CA GLY A 239 -15.15 -13.86 -0.05
C GLY A 239 -13.76 -14.13 0.55
N PRO A 240 -12.76 -14.37 -0.33
CA PRO A 240 -11.38 -14.57 0.08
C PRO A 240 -10.73 -13.27 0.59
N SER A 241 -9.62 -13.43 1.30
CA SER A 241 -8.76 -12.33 1.73
C SER A 241 -7.94 -11.77 0.56
N LEU A 242 -7.82 -10.44 0.52
CA LEU A 242 -6.99 -9.72 -0.44
C LEU A 242 -5.52 -9.99 -0.16
N LYS A 243 -4.78 -10.33 -1.21
CA LYS A 243 -3.33 -10.49 -1.14
C LYS A 243 -2.63 -9.14 -1.27
N ALA A 244 -1.40 -9.04 -0.75
CA ALA A 244 -0.60 -7.81 -0.86
C ALA A 244 -0.43 -7.33 -2.31
N ASN A 245 -0.27 -8.26 -3.26
CA ASN A 245 -0.20 -7.91 -4.68
C ASN A 245 -1.49 -7.29 -5.22
N GLU A 246 -2.66 -7.71 -4.72
CA GLU A 246 -3.95 -7.15 -5.14
C GLU A 246 -4.11 -5.73 -4.58
N LEU A 247 -3.80 -5.52 -3.30
CA LEU A 247 -3.78 -4.18 -2.70
C LEU A 247 -2.83 -3.24 -3.46
N ARG A 248 -1.68 -3.75 -3.93
CA ARG A 248 -0.77 -2.94 -4.74
C ARG A 248 -1.36 -2.56 -6.10
N LEU A 249 -2.03 -3.50 -6.78
CA LEU A 249 -2.70 -3.21 -8.05
C LEU A 249 -3.83 -2.19 -7.88
N MET A 250 -4.48 -2.13 -6.72
CA MET A 250 -5.49 -1.11 -6.41
C MET A 250 -4.92 0.30 -6.32
N LEU A 251 -3.68 0.46 -5.84
CA LEU A 251 -3.00 1.77 -5.89
C LEU A 251 -2.71 2.21 -7.34
N ASP A 252 -2.25 1.28 -8.19
CA ASP A 252 -1.89 1.62 -9.57
C ASP A 252 -3.13 1.99 -10.42
N LEU A 253 -4.32 1.63 -9.95
CA LEU A 253 -5.61 1.96 -10.56
C LEU A 253 -6.28 3.19 -9.95
N SER A 254 -5.77 3.74 -8.85
CA SER A 254 -6.40 4.90 -8.21
C SER A 254 -6.09 6.20 -8.99
N ASP A 255 -7.11 7.05 -9.14
CA ASP A 255 -7.06 8.25 -10.00
C ASP A 255 -5.95 9.26 -9.65
N GLU A 256 -5.39 9.20 -8.43
CA GLU A 256 -4.34 10.12 -7.97
C GLU A 256 -3.02 9.96 -8.77
N ASP A 257 -2.67 8.73 -9.18
CA ASP A 257 -1.48 8.49 -10.00
C ASP A 257 -1.75 8.75 -11.49
N VAL A 258 -3.00 8.58 -11.96
CA VAL A 258 -3.41 8.97 -13.32
C VAL A 258 -3.33 10.49 -13.49
N GLN A 259 -3.83 11.24 -12.50
CA GLN A 259 -3.81 12.69 -12.52
C GLN A 259 -2.38 13.24 -12.37
N GLY A 260 -1.56 12.65 -11.48
CA GLY A 260 -0.14 13.01 -11.34
C GLY A 260 0.68 12.75 -12.62
N ASN A 261 0.40 11.65 -13.32
CA ASN A 261 1.03 11.35 -14.61
C ASN A 261 0.54 12.27 -15.72
N LEU A 262 -0.75 12.62 -15.77
CA LEU A 262 -1.29 13.60 -16.71
C LEU A 262 -0.70 15.00 -16.51
N ASP A 263 -0.51 15.41 -15.25
CA ASP A 263 0.11 16.70 -14.92
C ASP A 263 1.60 16.72 -15.26
N ALA A 264 2.32 15.61 -15.07
CA ALA A 264 3.72 15.47 -15.46
C ALA A 264 3.89 15.51 -16.98
N ILE A 265 3.02 14.82 -17.72
CA ILE A 265 2.99 14.85 -19.20
C ILE A 265 2.66 16.26 -19.69
N SER A 266 1.69 16.93 -19.05
CA SER A 266 1.32 18.31 -19.38
C SER A 266 2.48 19.29 -19.15
N LYS A 267 3.23 19.16 -18.05
CA LYS A 267 4.43 19.97 -17.79
C LYS A 267 5.55 19.71 -18.78
N LEU A 268 5.84 18.44 -19.10
CA LEU A 268 6.83 18.07 -20.11
C LEU A 268 6.46 18.62 -21.49
N SER A 269 5.18 18.63 -21.84
CA SER A 269 4.70 19.21 -23.10
C SER A 269 4.83 20.74 -23.13
N LEU A 270 4.60 21.41 -22.00
CA LEU A 270 4.76 22.86 -21.85
C LEU A 270 6.23 23.29 -21.96
N ASP A 271 7.13 22.52 -21.34
CA ASP A 271 8.58 22.76 -21.38
C ASP A 271 9.15 22.48 -22.78
N ALA A 272 8.65 21.47 -23.49
CA ALA A 272 9.03 21.21 -24.87
C ALA A 272 8.59 22.33 -25.83
N LEU A 273 7.41 22.91 -25.63
CA LEU A 273 6.94 24.07 -26.40
C LEU A 273 7.72 25.35 -26.07
N SER A 274 8.11 25.53 -24.81
CA SER A 274 8.96 26.65 -24.37
C SER A 274 10.38 26.57 -24.95
N ALA A 275 10.97 25.36 -24.99
CA ALA A 275 12.27 25.11 -25.59
C ALA A 275 12.28 25.32 -27.10
N ALA A 276 11.18 25.00 -27.79
CA ALA A 276 11.01 25.25 -29.23
C ALA A 276 10.77 26.73 -29.57
N ALA A 277 10.42 27.57 -28.58
CA ALA A 277 10.16 28.99 -28.76
C ALA A 277 11.39 29.89 -28.49
N SER A 278 12.54 29.33 -28.14
CA SER A 278 13.78 30.11 -27.97
C SER A 278 14.41 30.45 -29.33
N PRO A 279 14.62 31.75 -29.67
CA PRO A 279 15.24 32.14 -30.93
C PRO A 279 16.73 31.77 -30.94
N MET A 280 17.14 31.03 -31.97
CA MET A 280 18.53 30.64 -32.23
C MET A 280 19.49 31.83 -32.14
N LEU A 281 20.35 31.84 -31.11
CA LEU A 281 21.53 32.70 -31.06
C LEU A 281 22.58 32.17 -32.04
N ARG A 282 22.88 33.00 -33.04
CA ARG A 282 23.88 32.76 -34.10
C ARG A 282 25.28 32.51 -33.50
N PRO A 283 26.10 31.62 -34.08
CA PRO A 283 27.49 31.49 -33.69
C PRO A 283 28.31 32.66 -34.25
N SER A 284 28.81 33.53 -33.38
CA SER A 284 29.80 34.56 -33.71
C SER A 284 31.22 33.97 -33.63
N THR A 285 31.89 33.92 -34.77
CA THR A 285 33.35 33.74 -34.86
C THR A 285 34.08 34.92 -34.20
N PRO A 286 35.30 34.68 -33.68
CA PRO A 286 36.37 35.63 -33.97
C PRO A 286 37.64 34.99 -34.51
N LEU A 287 38.28 35.82 -35.34
CA LEU A 287 39.48 35.65 -36.14
C LEU A 287 40.78 35.50 -35.33
N LEU A 288 41.63 34.57 -35.79
CA LEU A 288 43.05 34.75 -36.18
C LEU A 288 43.93 35.79 -35.44
N ARG A 289 44.91 35.27 -34.68
CA ARG A 289 46.33 35.69 -34.66
C ARG A 289 47.06 34.65 -33.80
N GLY A 290 48.03 33.88 -34.24
CA GLY A 290 49.01 34.07 -35.30
C GLY A 290 50.35 33.70 -34.67
N ARG A 291 50.93 32.58 -35.12
CA ARG A 291 52.39 32.31 -35.15
C ARG A 291 52.62 30.91 -35.70
N SER A 292 52.96 30.89 -36.98
CA SER A 292 53.72 29.83 -37.63
C SER A 292 55.02 29.55 -36.85
N PRO A 293 55.55 28.32 -36.92
CA PRO A 293 56.57 28.08 -37.92
C PRO A 293 56.30 26.85 -38.79
N SER A 294 56.77 26.99 -40.02
CA SER A 294 56.76 26.06 -41.14
C SER A 294 57.95 25.05 -41.03
N PRO A 295 58.28 24.23 -42.05
CA PRO A 295 57.89 22.82 -42.05
C PRO A 295 59.06 21.83 -42.30
N HIS A 296 58.75 20.54 -42.12
CA HIS A 296 59.35 19.37 -42.81
C HIS A 296 60.75 18.87 -42.39
N PRO A 297 61.13 17.63 -42.79
CA PRO A 297 60.47 16.32 -42.62
C PRO A 297 61.54 15.26 -42.18
N THR A 298 61.29 13.96 -42.43
CA THR A 298 62.26 12.81 -42.39
C THR A 298 62.75 12.37 -40.98
N MET A 299 62.96 11.11 -40.61
CA MET A 299 63.01 9.78 -41.25
C MET A 299 62.89 8.74 -40.09
N LEU A 300 62.15 7.63 -40.25
CA LEU A 300 62.70 6.27 -40.41
C LEU A 300 63.90 5.92 -39.49
N ARG A 301 63.68 5.09 -38.46
CA ARG A 301 64.16 3.68 -38.32
C ARG A 301 64.36 3.26 -36.86
N SER A 302 64.02 1.98 -36.64
CA SER A 302 64.47 1.01 -35.63
C SER A 302 64.37 1.38 -34.15
#